data_AF-Q9BED1-F1
#
_entry.id   AF-Q9BED1-F1
#
_cell.length_a   1.000
_cell.length_b   1.000
_cell.length_c   1.000
_cell.angle_alpha   90.00
_cell.angle_beta   90.00
_cell.angle_gamma   90.00
#
_symmetry.space_group_name_H-M   'P 1'
#
loop_
_entity.id
_entity.type
_entity.pdbx_description
1 polymer ?
#
loop_
_entity_poly.entity_id
_entity_poly.type
_entity_poly.pdbx_seq_one_letter_code
_entity_poly.pdbx_strand_id
1 'polypeptide(L)'
;VDKNGRCNVQHGNLGSETSRYLSDLFTTLVDLKWRWNLFIFILTYTVAWLFMASMWWVIAYTRGDLNKAHVGNYTPCVANVYNFPSAFLFFIETEATIGYGYRYITDKCPEGIILFLFQSILGSIVDAFLIGCMFIKMSQPKKRAETLMFSEHAVISMRDGKLTLMFRVGNLR
;
A
#
# COMPACT_ATOMS: atom_id res chain seq x y z
N VAL A 1 -32.42 -2.11 -10.10
CA VAL A 1 -31.46 -1.00 -9.97
C VAL A 1 -32.14 0.07 -9.14
N ASP A 2 -31.53 0.51 -8.04
CA ASP A 2 -32.07 1.58 -7.19
C ASP A 2 -32.02 2.93 -7.91
N LYS A 3 -32.82 3.91 -7.44
CA LYS A 3 -32.79 5.30 -7.92
C LYS A 3 -31.39 5.95 -7.86
N ASN A 4 -30.47 5.36 -7.09
CA ASN A 4 -29.07 5.79 -6.93
C ASN A 4 -28.09 5.04 -7.87
N GLY A 5 -28.60 4.26 -8.83
CA GLY A 5 -27.78 3.50 -9.80
C GLY A 5 -27.18 2.21 -9.27
N ARG A 6 -27.46 1.81 -8.01
CA ARG A 6 -26.97 0.55 -7.43
C ARG A 6 -27.75 -0.65 -7.98
N CYS A 7 -27.05 -1.68 -8.43
CA CYS A 7 -27.66 -2.95 -8.83
C CYS A 7 -27.86 -3.85 -7.60
N ASN A 8 -29.10 -4.19 -7.27
CA ASN A 8 -29.40 -5.18 -6.22
C ASN A 8 -29.29 -6.60 -6.79
N VAL A 9 -28.07 -7.00 -7.15
CA VAL A 9 -27.76 -8.34 -7.68
C VAL A 9 -26.69 -8.95 -6.78
N GLN A 10 -27.00 -10.10 -6.17
CA GLN A 10 -26.06 -10.87 -5.37
C GLN A 10 -25.57 -12.05 -6.22
N HIS A 11 -24.26 -12.16 -6.40
CA HIS A 11 -23.66 -13.30 -7.08
C HIS A 11 -23.54 -14.46 -6.08
N GLY A 12 -24.28 -15.55 -6.30
CA GLY A 12 -24.20 -16.78 -5.51
C GLY A 12 -23.41 -17.89 -6.21
N ASN A 13 -22.91 -18.88 -5.45
CA ASN A 13 -22.12 -20.04 -5.91
C ASN A 13 -20.76 -19.72 -6.58
N LEU A 14 -19.92 -18.89 -5.94
CA LEU A 14 -18.56 -18.53 -6.40
C LEU A 14 -17.47 -19.47 -5.84
N GLY A 15 -17.67 -20.79 -5.92
CA GLY A 15 -16.86 -21.81 -5.24
C GLY A 15 -15.37 -21.91 -5.63
N SER A 16 -14.88 -21.19 -6.65
CA SER A 16 -13.46 -21.20 -7.06
C SER A 16 -12.84 -19.80 -7.28
N GLU A 17 -13.51 -18.72 -6.88
CA GLU A 17 -13.13 -17.35 -7.29
C GLU A 17 -12.16 -16.65 -6.32
N THR A 18 -11.95 -17.14 -5.10
CA THR A 18 -10.96 -16.57 -4.16
C THR A 18 -9.54 -16.56 -4.74
N SER A 19 -9.19 -17.55 -5.57
CA SER A 19 -7.90 -17.56 -6.29
C SER A 19 -7.83 -16.50 -7.40
N ARG A 20 -8.96 -16.14 -8.02
CA ARG A 20 -9.03 -15.08 -9.04
C ARG A 20 -8.98 -13.69 -8.43
N TYR A 21 -9.61 -13.47 -7.27
CA TYR A 21 -9.46 -12.23 -6.50
C TYR A 21 -8.02 -12.00 -6.01
N LEU A 22 -7.28 -13.07 -5.67
CA LEU A 22 -5.85 -12.97 -5.34
C LEU A 22 -4.98 -12.75 -6.59
N SER A 23 -5.36 -13.32 -7.74
CA SER A 23 -4.67 -13.04 -9.00
C SER A 23 -4.89 -11.60 -9.47
N ASP A 24 -5.97 -10.96 -9.04
CA ASP A 24 -6.31 -9.57 -9.33
C ASP A 24 -6.26 -8.70 -8.05
N LEU A 25 -5.16 -8.86 -7.30
CA LEU A 25 -4.87 -8.12 -6.07
C LEU A 25 -4.93 -6.60 -6.29
N PHE A 26 -4.48 -6.13 -7.46
CA PHE A 26 -4.43 -4.70 -7.77
C PHE A 26 -5.82 -4.07 -7.91
N THR A 27 -6.71 -4.67 -8.69
CA THR A 27 -8.09 -4.15 -8.82
C THR A 27 -8.86 -4.30 -7.52
N THR A 28 -8.64 -5.40 -6.78
CA THR A 28 -9.27 -5.65 -5.49
C THR A 28 -8.88 -4.59 -4.45
N LEU A 29 -7.59 -4.24 -4.34
CA LEU A 29 -7.09 -3.15 -3.48
C LEU A 29 -7.71 -1.79 -3.84
N VAL A 30 -7.81 -1.53 -5.14
CA VAL A 30 -8.35 -0.29 -5.67
C VAL A 30 -9.86 -0.15 -5.40
N ASP A 31 -10.63 -1.25 -5.44
CA ASP A 31 -12.08 -1.25 -5.18
C ASP A 31 -12.49 -1.41 -3.71
N LEU A 32 -11.59 -1.84 -2.83
CA LEU A 32 -11.82 -1.90 -1.38
C LEU A 32 -12.17 -0.52 -0.78
N LYS A 33 -12.94 -0.49 0.31
CA LYS A 33 -13.21 0.78 1.03
C LYS A 33 -11.90 1.40 1.54
N TRP A 34 -11.83 2.74 1.58
CA TRP A 34 -10.64 3.47 2.05
C TRP A 34 -10.09 2.98 3.40
N ARG A 35 -10.95 2.66 4.37
CA ARG A 35 -10.53 2.14 5.68
C ARG A 35 -9.76 0.82 5.59
N TRP A 36 -10.26 -0.12 4.79
CA TRP A 36 -9.62 -1.42 4.59
C TRP A 36 -8.36 -1.30 3.75
N ASN A 37 -8.36 -0.41 2.77
CA ASN A 37 -7.19 -0.15 1.95
C ASN A 37 -6.03 0.41 2.79
N LEU A 38 -6.29 1.42 3.63
CA LEU A 38 -5.28 1.98 4.55
C LEU A 38 -4.79 0.94 5.56
N PHE A 39 -5.70 0.12 6.10
CA PHE A 39 -5.34 -0.94 7.02
C PHE A 39 -4.40 -1.97 6.39
N ILE A 40 -4.71 -2.44 5.17
CA ILE A 40 -3.87 -3.41 4.44
C ILE A 40 -2.50 -2.80 4.13
N PHE A 41 -2.43 -1.52 3.75
CA PHE A 41 -1.16 -0.85 3.52
C PHE A 41 -0.30 -0.77 4.77
N ILE A 42 -0.86 -0.29 5.88
CA ILE A 42 -0.14 -0.18 7.16
C ILE A 42 0.34 -1.57 7.60
N LEU A 43 -0.51 -2.59 7.51
CA LEU A 43 -0.17 -3.94 7.88
C LEU A 43 0.98 -4.50 7.02
N THR A 44 0.90 -4.32 5.69
CA THR A 44 1.92 -4.82 4.75
C THR A 44 3.27 -4.14 4.99
N TYR A 45 3.28 -2.81 5.18
CA TYR A 45 4.49 -2.05 5.54
C TYR A 45 5.08 -2.54 6.86
N THR A 46 4.24 -2.67 7.89
CA THR A 46 4.71 -3.09 9.21
C THR A 46 5.35 -4.48 9.16
N VAL A 47 4.74 -5.43 8.44
CA VAL A 47 5.29 -6.78 8.27
C VAL A 47 6.61 -6.77 7.49
N ALA A 48 6.67 -6.03 6.37
CA ALA A 48 7.88 -5.92 5.56
C ALA A 48 9.02 -5.26 6.34
N TRP A 49 8.72 -4.20 7.10
CA TRP A 49 9.68 -3.49 7.94
C TRP A 49 10.21 -4.35 9.08
N LEU A 50 9.33 -5.11 9.76
CA LEU A 50 9.74 -6.05 10.79
C LEU A 50 10.61 -7.17 10.22
N PHE A 51 10.28 -7.67 9.02
CA PHE A 51 11.09 -8.67 8.34
C PHE A 51 12.49 -8.14 8.02
N MET A 52 12.61 -6.97 7.40
CA MET A 52 13.92 -6.39 7.06
C MET A 52 14.73 -5.99 8.29
N ALA A 53 14.10 -5.42 9.32
CA ALA A 53 14.75 -5.14 10.60
C ALA A 53 15.26 -6.43 11.28
N SER A 54 14.51 -7.53 11.16
CA SER A 54 14.96 -8.83 11.66
C SER A 54 16.18 -9.35 10.90
N MET A 55 16.27 -9.13 9.58
CA MET A 55 17.46 -9.51 8.81
C MET A 55 18.71 -8.73 9.28
N TRP A 56 18.58 -7.43 9.52
CA TRP A 56 19.66 -6.61 10.09
C TRP A 56 20.10 -7.10 11.47
N TRP A 57 19.13 -7.44 12.32
CA TRP A 57 19.41 -8.00 13.64
C TRP A 57 20.09 -9.37 13.57
N VAL A 58 19.68 -10.23 12.63
CA VAL A 58 20.30 -11.55 12.39
C VAL A 58 21.74 -11.41 11.89
N ILE A 59 22.05 -10.45 11.01
CA ILE A 59 23.43 -10.17 10.59
C ILE A 59 24.27 -9.74 11.80
N ALA A 60 23.77 -8.81 12.62
CA ALA A 60 24.46 -8.40 13.83
C ALA A 60 24.66 -9.58 14.81
N TYR A 61 23.67 -10.47 14.93
CA TYR A 61 23.72 -11.64 15.81
C TYR A 61 24.73 -12.69 15.34
N THR A 62 24.68 -13.05 14.06
CA THR A 62 25.57 -14.07 13.47
C THR A 62 27.03 -13.64 13.47
N ARG A 63 27.34 -12.34 13.30
CA ARG A 63 28.70 -11.81 13.45
C ARG A 63 29.16 -11.69 14.91
N GLY A 64 28.21 -11.74 15.84
CA GLY A 64 28.45 -11.52 17.27
C GLY A 64 28.65 -10.05 17.62
N ASP A 65 28.21 -9.13 16.75
CA ASP A 65 28.34 -7.68 16.93
C ASP A 65 27.60 -7.21 18.19
N LEU A 66 26.47 -7.84 18.54
CA LEU A 66 25.71 -7.53 19.77
C LEU A 66 26.54 -7.66 21.06
N ASN A 67 27.48 -8.61 21.10
CA ASN A 67 28.29 -8.88 22.29
C ASN A 67 29.69 -8.27 22.20
N LYS A 68 30.26 -8.20 20.99
CA LYS A 68 31.64 -7.74 20.75
C LYS A 68 31.75 -6.22 20.58
N ALA A 69 30.67 -5.53 20.23
CA ALA A 69 30.68 -4.07 20.02
C ALA A 69 31.05 -3.28 21.29
N HIS A 70 30.94 -3.88 22.48
CA HIS A 70 31.31 -3.26 23.75
C HIS A 70 32.73 -3.59 24.24
N VAL A 71 33.46 -4.48 23.55
CA VAL A 71 34.74 -5.02 24.01
C VAL A 71 35.86 -4.71 23.01
N GLY A 72 36.48 -3.53 23.14
CA GLY A 72 37.73 -3.14 22.45
C GLY A 72 37.59 -2.48 21.06
N ASN A 73 38.68 -2.48 20.28
CA ASN A 73 38.81 -1.91 18.91
C ASN A 73 38.09 -2.75 17.84
N TYR A 74 36.96 -3.39 18.16
CA TYR A 74 36.18 -4.15 17.18
C TYR A 74 35.25 -3.22 16.39
N THR A 75 35.27 -3.33 15.07
CA THR A 75 34.41 -2.55 14.18
C THR A 75 33.21 -3.41 13.76
N PRO A 76 31.99 -3.13 14.26
CA PRO A 76 30.80 -3.91 13.91
C PRO A 76 30.36 -3.60 12.48
N CYS A 77 29.49 -4.46 11.93
CA CYS A 77 28.90 -4.25 10.61
C CYS A 77 28.08 -2.96 10.54
N VAL A 78 27.27 -2.71 11.57
CA VAL A 78 26.54 -1.45 11.76
C VAL A 78 26.92 -0.88 13.11
N ALA A 79 27.42 0.35 13.11
CA ALA A 79 27.77 1.05 14.34
C ALA A 79 26.53 1.34 15.20
N ASN A 80 26.68 1.21 16.52
CA ASN A 80 25.64 1.53 17.51
C ASN A 80 24.34 0.70 17.40
N VAL A 81 24.45 -0.57 16.98
CA VAL A 81 23.36 -1.55 17.00
C VAL A 81 23.64 -2.62 18.07
N TYR A 82 22.83 -2.62 19.12
CA TYR A 82 23.03 -3.42 20.34
C TYR A 82 21.86 -4.36 20.67
N ASN A 83 20.70 -4.15 20.04
CA ASN A 83 19.46 -4.89 20.27
C ASN A 83 18.50 -4.74 19.08
N PHE A 84 17.42 -5.53 19.06
CA PHE A 84 16.42 -5.47 17.98
C PHE A 84 15.84 -4.05 17.76
N PRO A 85 15.45 -3.29 18.80
CA PRO A 85 14.99 -1.90 18.61
C PRO A 85 16.01 -0.99 17.92
N SER A 86 17.31 -1.11 18.25
CA SER A 86 18.36 -0.33 17.58
C SER A 86 18.57 -0.73 16.12
N ALA A 87 18.40 -2.02 15.78
CA ALA A 87 18.42 -2.49 14.39
C ALA A 87 17.18 -2.00 13.62
N PHE A 88 16.00 -1.99 14.26
CA PHE A 88 14.78 -1.44 13.69
C PHE A 88 14.90 0.06 13.41
N LEU A 89 15.46 0.83 14.35
CA LEU A 89 15.74 2.25 14.14
C LEU A 89 16.70 2.47 12.97
N PHE A 90 17.80 1.71 12.90
CA PHE A 90 18.73 1.76 11.77
C PHE A 90 18.05 1.46 10.43
N PHE A 91 17.22 0.43 10.38
CA PHE A 91 16.43 0.08 9.20
C PHE A 91 15.53 1.25 8.76
N ILE A 92 14.77 1.86 9.70
CA ILE A 92 13.90 3.01 9.41
C ILE A 92 14.70 4.22 8.94
N GLU A 93 15.82 4.54 9.59
CA GLU A 93 16.69 5.64 9.21
C GLU A 93 17.22 5.48 7.78
N THR A 94 17.50 4.25 7.38
CA THR A 94 17.97 3.89 6.05
C THR A 94 16.86 3.94 5.01
N GLU A 95 15.72 3.31 5.31
CA GLU A 95 14.59 3.18 4.39
C GLU A 95 13.94 4.54 4.10
N ALA A 96 13.68 5.31 5.16
CA ALA A 96 13.14 6.65 5.03
C ALA A 96 14.20 7.67 4.56
N THR A 97 15.44 7.22 4.32
CA THR A 97 16.57 8.05 3.89
C THR A 97 16.86 9.24 4.83
N ILE A 98 16.52 9.10 6.11
CA ILE A 98 16.74 10.13 7.13
C ILE A 98 18.23 10.20 7.49
N GLY A 99 18.86 9.04 7.70
CA GLY A 99 20.30 8.91 7.89
C GLY A 99 20.89 9.84 8.96
N TYR A 100 20.45 9.73 10.22
CA TYR A 100 20.95 10.59 11.31
C TYR A 100 22.48 10.50 11.51
N GLY A 101 23.13 9.46 10.99
CA GLY A 101 24.58 9.28 11.06
C GLY A 101 25.08 8.71 12.39
N TYR A 102 24.21 8.58 13.39
CA TYR A 102 24.54 7.87 14.64
C TYR A 102 24.72 6.36 14.41
N ARG A 103 23.95 5.79 13.47
CA ARG A 103 24.05 4.39 13.03
C ARG A 103 24.45 4.39 11.56
N TYR A 104 25.55 3.72 11.24
CA TYR A 104 26.09 3.68 9.87
C TYR A 104 26.73 2.32 9.59
N ILE A 105 26.69 1.92 8.32
CA ILE A 105 27.30 0.68 7.82
C ILE A 105 28.81 0.89 7.68
N THR A 106 29.58 -0.13 8.06
CA THR A 106 31.03 -0.17 7.87
C THR A 106 31.44 -1.05 6.69
N ASP A 107 32.69 -0.94 6.26
CA ASP A 107 33.30 -1.74 5.20
C ASP A 107 33.60 -3.20 5.60
N LYS A 108 33.26 -3.61 6.83
CA LYS A 108 33.65 -4.90 7.41
C LYS A 108 32.74 -6.07 7.07
N CYS A 109 31.56 -5.79 6.51
CA CYS A 109 30.54 -6.80 6.20
C CYS A 109 29.98 -6.63 4.77
N PRO A 110 30.44 -7.43 3.79
CA PRO A 110 29.85 -7.40 2.45
C PRO A 110 28.37 -7.80 2.46
N GLU A 111 27.94 -8.67 3.37
CA GLU A 111 26.53 -9.06 3.53
C GLU A 111 25.62 -7.90 3.93
N GLY A 112 26.11 -6.96 4.75
CA GLY A 112 25.36 -5.76 5.13
C GLY A 112 25.19 -4.80 3.95
N ILE A 113 26.22 -4.66 3.11
CA ILE A 113 26.16 -3.85 1.89
C ILE A 113 25.16 -4.45 0.89
N ILE A 114 25.18 -5.77 0.70
CA ILE A 114 24.23 -6.45 -0.18
C ILE A 114 22.79 -6.30 0.34
N LEU A 115 22.58 -6.47 1.65
CA LEU A 115 21.27 -6.27 2.26
C LEU A 115 20.78 -4.84 2.10
N PHE A 116 21.65 -3.85 2.31
CA PHE A 116 21.34 -2.44 2.10
C PHE A 116 20.91 -2.15 0.66
N LEU A 117 21.66 -2.64 -0.34
CA LEU A 117 21.31 -2.46 -1.75
C LEU A 117 19.95 -3.08 -2.09
N PHE A 118 19.72 -4.31 -1.61
CA PHE A 118 18.46 -5.01 -1.83
C PHE A 118 17.29 -4.28 -1.16
N GLN A 119 17.50 -3.81 0.07
CA GLN A 119 16.54 -2.98 0.81
C GLN A 119 16.19 -1.72 0.03
N SER A 120 17.18 -0.92 -0.40
CA SER A 120 16.90 0.34 -1.11
C SER A 120 16.10 0.14 -2.40
N ILE A 121 16.41 -0.93 -3.16
CA ILE A 121 15.66 -1.26 -4.38
C ILE A 121 14.22 -1.65 -4.03
N LEU A 122 14.03 -2.60 -3.10
CA LEU A 122 12.69 -3.05 -2.72
C LEU A 122 11.85 -1.92 -2.11
N GLY A 123 12.44 -1.10 -1.24
CA GLY A 123 11.79 0.05 -0.64
C GLY A 123 11.24 1.00 -1.68
N SER A 124 12.07 1.36 -2.66
CA SER A 124 11.65 2.24 -3.76
C SER A 124 10.49 1.67 -4.60
N ILE A 125 10.47 0.35 -4.83
CA ILE A 125 9.39 -0.33 -5.57
C ILE A 125 8.09 -0.31 -4.76
N VAL A 126 8.17 -0.61 -3.46
CA VAL A 126 6.99 -0.65 -2.57
C VAL A 126 6.40 0.76 -2.41
N ASP A 127 7.24 1.78 -2.22
CA ASP A 127 6.82 3.18 -2.14
C ASP A 127 6.14 3.65 -3.43
N ALA A 128 6.73 3.35 -4.59
CA ALA A 128 6.14 3.67 -5.89
C ALA A 128 4.78 3.00 -6.08
N PHE A 129 4.65 1.74 -5.68
CA PHE A 129 3.38 1.01 -5.75
C PHE A 129 2.31 1.62 -4.84
N LEU A 130 2.66 1.99 -3.60
CA LEU A 130 1.72 2.58 -2.66
C LEU A 130 1.22 3.95 -3.14
N ILE A 131 2.14 4.83 -3.56
CA ILE A 131 1.79 6.14 -4.10
C ILE A 131 0.94 5.98 -5.35
N GLY A 132 1.28 5.05 -6.24
CA GLY A 132 0.51 4.73 -7.44
C GLY A 132 -0.92 4.26 -7.12
N CYS A 133 -1.07 3.33 -6.17
CA CYS A 133 -2.38 2.85 -5.74
C CYS A 133 -3.23 3.95 -5.10
N MET A 134 -2.63 4.78 -4.24
CA MET A 134 -3.33 5.93 -3.63
C MET A 134 -3.77 6.94 -4.69
N PHE A 135 -2.90 7.26 -5.65
CA PHE A 135 -3.19 8.16 -6.75
C PHE A 135 -4.34 7.65 -7.62
N ILE A 136 -4.31 6.37 -8.01
CA ILE A 136 -5.39 5.74 -8.80
C ILE A 136 -6.71 5.78 -8.04
N LYS A 137 -6.69 5.42 -6.75
CA LYS A 137 -7.90 5.42 -5.92
C LYS A 137 -8.47 6.83 -5.73
N MET A 138 -7.62 7.84 -5.55
CA MET A 138 -8.03 9.24 -5.45
C MET A 138 -8.56 9.79 -6.78
N SER A 139 -7.98 9.35 -7.90
CA SER A 139 -8.37 9.75 -9.25
C SER A 139 -9.62 9.05 -9.77
N GLN A 140 -10.17 8.06 -9.04
CA GLN A 140 -11.38 7.37 -9.48
C GLN A 140 -12.54 8.36 -9.69
N PRO A 141 -13.18 8.36 -10.87
CA PRO A 141 -14.28 9.27 -11.17
C PRO A 141 -15.59 8.88 -10.47
N LYS A 142 -15.57 8.04 -9.42
CA LYS A 142 -16.79 7.65 -8.66
C LYS A 142 -17.53 8.88 -8.10
N LYS A 143 -16.82 9.96 -7.78
CA LYS A 143 -17.43 11.25 -7.39
C LYS A 143 -18.09 12.03 -8.54
N ARG A 144 -17.81 11.69 -9.81
CA ARG A 144 -18.42 12.35 -10.98
C ARG A 144 -19.82 11.81 -11.29
N ALA A 145 -20.10 10.55 -10.92
CA ALA A 145 -21.47 10.03 -11.00
C ALA A 145 -22.41 10.76 -10.03
N GLU A 146 -21.90 11.33 -8.94
CA GLU A 146 -22.69 12.14 -8.00
C GLU A 146 -23.10 13.51 -8.58
N THR A 147 -22.39 14.02 -9.61
CA THR A 147 -22.75 15.29 -10.27
C THR A 147 -23.75 15.10 -11.41
N LEU A 148 -24.06 13.86 -11.80
CA LEU A 148 -25.08 13.54 -12.79
C LEU A 148 -26.38 13.14 -12.07
N MET A 149 -27.40 13.98 -12.18
CA MET A 149 -28.71 13.70 -11.61
C MET A 149 -29.71 13.29 -12.68
N PHE A 150 -30.59 12.35 -12.32
CA PHE A 150 -31.74 11.94 -13.12
C PHE A 150 -33.02 12.50 -12.49
N SER A 151 -34.04 12.77 -13.30
CA SER A 151 -35.37 13.13 -12.78
C SER A 151 -35.95 11.97 -11.97
N GLU A 152 -36.58 12.30 -10.85
CA GLU A 152 -37.15 11.28 -9.96
C GLU A 152 -38.29 10.48 -10.62
N HIS A 153 -39.00 11.12 -11.55
CA HIS A 153 -40.11 10.53 -12.30
C HIS A 153 -39.82 10.61 -13.79
N ALA A 154 -40.22 9.57 -14.51
CA ALA A 154 -40.34 9.60 -15.97
C ALA A 154 -41.80 9.95 -16.33
N VAL A 155 -41.99 10.68 -17.42
CA VAL A 155 -43.32 11.11 -17.87
C VAL A 155 -43.58 10.63 -19.29
N ILE A 156 -44.84 10.35 -19.60
CA ILE A 156 -45.28 10.00 -20.95
C ILE A 156 -46.17 11.13 -21.45
N SER A 157 -45.82 11.74 -22.58
CA SER A 157 -46.67 12.74 -23.22
C SER A 157 -46.53 12.73 -24.74
N MET A 158 -47.52 13.32 -25.41
CA MET A 158 -47.45 13.55 -26.84
C MET A 158 -46.46 14.68 -27.14
N ARG A 159 -45.55 14.45 -28.07
CA ARG A 159 -44.60 15.45 -28.59
C ARG A 159 -44.48 15.26 -30.10
N ASP A 160 -44.75 16.30 -30.86
CA ASP A 160 -44.74 16.28 -32.34
C ASP A 160 -45.57 15.14 -32.94
N GLY A 161 -46.77 14.90 -32.37
CA GLY A 161 -47.70 13.87 -32.82
C GLY A 161 -47.33 12.43 -32.45
N LYS A 162 -46.28 12.21 -31.66
CA LYS A 162 -45.85 10.88 -31.20
C LYS A 162 -45.92 10.77 -29.68
N LEU A 163 -46.37 9.60 -29.20
CA LEU A 163 -46.34 9.29 -27.77
C LEU A 163 -44.90 8.99 -27.36
N THR A 164 -44.35 9.76 -26.41
CA THR A 164 -42.94 9.68 -26.02
C THR A 164 -42.78 9.52 -24.51
N LEU A 165 -41.89 8.60 -24.09
CA LEU A 165 -41.42 8.48 -22.71
C LEU A 165 -40.20 9.39 -22.54
N MET A 166 -40.24 10.28 -21.55
CA MET A 166 -39.19 11.26 -21.29
C MET A 166 -38.73 11.20 -19.83
N PHE A 167 -37.43 11.38 -19.61
CA PHE A 167 -36.82 11.64 -18.32
C PHE A 167 -35.71 12.69 -18.51
N ARG A 168 -35.42 13.46 -17.47
CA ARG A 168 -34.42 14.53 -17.53
C ARG A 168 -33.11 14.05 -16.92
N VAL A 169 -32.00 14.44 -17.53
CA VAL A 169 -30.65 14.30 -16.99
C VAL A 169 -30.08 15.69 -16.80
N GLY A 170 -29.48 15.95 -15.64
CA GLY A 170 -28.82 17.21 -15.31
C GLY A 170 -27.36 16.96 -14.92
N ASN A 171 -26.47 17.83 -15.39
CA ASN A 171 -25.10 17.90 -14.91
C ASN A 171 -24.97 19.08 -13.95
N LEU A 172 -24.62 18.81 -12.70
CA LEU A 172 -24.45 19.81 -11.64
C LEU A 172 -23.13 20.60 -11.76
N ARG A 173 -22.20 20.18 -12.63
CA ARG A 173 -20.86 20.78 -12.74
C ARG A 173 -20.43 21.05 -14.19
#